data_AF-A0A953DCA5-F1
#
_entry.id   AF-A0A953DCA5-F1
#
_cell.length_a   1.000
_cell.length_b   1.000
_cell.length_c   1.000
_cell.angle_alpha   90.00
_cell.angle_beta   90.00
_cell.angle_gamma   90.00
#
_symmetry.space_group_name_H-M   'P 1'
#
loop_
_entity.id
_entity.type
_entity.pdbx_description
1 polymer ?
#
loop_
_entity_poly.entity_id
_entity_poly.type
_entity_poly.pdbx_seq_one_letter_code
_entity_poly.pdbx_strand_id
1 'polypeptide(L)'
;EFFPDLTVVHIDAHGDLRAEYEGSPLSHACIARRVLELGIPVLEIGIRSISAEEMAFLRSGADASIVWARDLVNSQARIPWERLTEHTYLTFDLDALDPAEMPAVGTPEPGGLSWYQTLALLREIYRRTTVVALDVVELCPIPGQIRADFLAARLIYKMIGYRFCAQLRA
;
A
#
# COMPACT_ATOMS: atom_id res chain seq x y z
N GLU A 1 -2.58 -15.28 16.57
CA GLU A 1 -1.16 -15.01 16.89
C GLU A 1 -1.00 -13.50 17.11
N PHE A 2 0.02 -13.06 17.85
CA PHE A 2 0.31 -11.65 18.09
C PHE A 2 1.77 -11.38 17.70
N PHE A 3 2.01 -10.31 16.94
CA PHE A 3 3.32 -9.97 16.38
C PHE A 3 3.76 -8.61 16.97
N PRO A 4 4.63 -8.58 18.00
CA PRO A 4 5.02 -7.35 18.69
C PRO A 4 5.92 -6.43 17.84
N ASP A 5 6.55 -6.97 16.81
CA ASP A 5 7.44 -6.28 15.87
C ASP A 5 6.73 -5.96 14.55
N LEU A 6 5.41 -5.84 14.50
CA LEU A 6 4.68 -5.64 13.24
C LEU A 6 5.08 -4.32 12.56
N THR A 7 5.33 -4.36 11.26
CA THR A 7 5.34 -3.18 10.37
C THR A 7 4.13 -3.24 9.43
N VAL A 8 3.53 -2.10 9.11
CA VAL A 8 2.52 -2.02 8.04
C VAL A 8 3.18 -1.52 6.77
N VAL A 9 3.01 -2.27 5.68
CA VAL A 9 3.30 -1.78 4.33
C VAL A 9 1.98 -1.37 3.71
N HIS A 10 1.87 -0.07 3.39
CA HIS A 10 0.71 0.54 2.79
C HIS A 10 1.03 0.92 1.35
N ILE A 11 0.40 0.22 0.40
CA ILE A 11 0.58 0.48 -1.03
C ILE A 11 -0.67 1.22 -1.52
N ASP A 12 -0.54 2.52 -1.76
CA ASP A 12 -1.65 3.44 -1.98
C ASP A 12 -1.20 4.63 -2.87
N ALA A 13 -2.13 5.29 -3.56
CA ALA A 13 -1.92 6.62 -4.13
C ALA A 13 -1.93 7.73 -3.06
N HIS A 14 -2.66 7.53 -1.98
CA HIS A 14 -2.98 8.48 -0.91
C HIS A 14 -2.19 8.20 0.36
N GLY A 15 -1.93 9.26 1.14
CA GLY A 15 -1.25 9.09 2.42
C GLY A 15 -2.14 8.45 3.50
N ASP A 16 -3.46 8.72 3.49
CA ASP A 16 -4.42 8.29 4.52
C ASP A 16 -4.00 8.63 5.96
N LEU A 17 -3.36 9.80 6.09
CA LEU A 17 -2.77 10.29 7.33
C LEU A 17 -3.59 11.40 7.99
N ARG A 18 -4.81 11.64 7.51
CA ARG A 18 -5.65 12.72 8.04
C ARG A 18 -6.03 12.44 9.48
N ALA A 19 -6.14 13.49 10.30
CA ALA A 19 -6.68 13.33 11.65
C ALA A 19 -8.12 12.80 11.61
N GLU A 20 -8.90 13.36 10.69
CA GLU A 20 -10.33 13.17 10.52
C GLU A 20 -10.72 13.48 9.08
N TYR A 21 -11.76 12.82 8.57
CA TYR A 21 -12.40 13.18 7.31
C TYR A 21 -13.92 13.11 7.48
N GLU A 22 -14.61 14.12 6.98
CA GLU A 22 -16.09 14.26 7.08
C GLU A 22 -16.67 14.02 8.48
N GLY A 23 -16.00 14.47 9.55
CA GLY A 23 -16.51 14.28 10.91
C GLY A 23 -15.98 13.04 11.62
N SER A 24 -15.22 12.17 10.94
CA SER A 24 -14.83 10.85 11.46
C SER A 24 -13.32 10.58 11.44
N PRO A 25 -12.70 10.22 12.59
CA PRO A 25 -11.32 9.74 12.64
C PRO A 25 -11.18 8.28 12.19
N LEU A 26 -12.28 7.59 11.93
CA LEU A 26 -12.34 6.20 11.48
C LEU A 26 -12.77 6.10 10.01
N SER A 27 -12.50 7.14 9.23
CA SER A 27 -12.72 7.14 7.78
C SER A 27 -11.59 6.38 7.05
N HIS A 28 -11.80 6.08 5.77
CA HIS A 28 -10.77 5.48 4.90
C HIS A 28 -9.49 6.35 4.89
N ALA A 29 -9.62 7.66 4.71
CA ALA A 29 -8.52 8.63 4.64
C ALA A 29 -7.72 8.85 5.95
N CYS A 30 -7.95 8.04 6.99
CA CYS A 30 -7.33 8.18 8.31
C CYS A 30 -6.59 6.94 8.80
N ILE A 31 -6.66 5.81 8.08
CA ILE A 31 -6.25 4.50 8.62
C ILE A 31 -4.75 4.45 8.92
N ALA A 32 -3.88 4.95 8.04
CA ALA A 32 -2.44 4.95 8.27
C ALA A 32 -2.07 5.75 9.53
N ARG A 33 -2.76 6.86 9.79
CA ARG A 33 -2.57 7.61 11.04
C ARG A 33 -3.01 6.85 12.27
N ARG A 34 -4.12 6.11 12.21
CA ARG A 34 -4.57 5.26 13.33
C ARG A 34 -3.55 4.16 13.64
N VAL A 35 -2.95 3.57 12.61
CA VAL A 35 -1.86 2.59 12.76
C VAL A 35 -0.65 3.21 13.48
N LEU A 36 -0.23 4.40 13.04
CA LEU A 36 0.90 5.11 13.67
C LEU A 36 0.61 5.49 15.12
N GLU A 37 -0.62 5.87 15.46
CA GLU A 37 -1.05 6.17 16.83
C GLU A 37 -1.03 4.93 17.75
N LEU A 38 -1.10 3.72 17.19
CA LEU A 38 -0.87 2.46 17.92
C LEU A 38 0.63 2.15 18.12
N GLY A 39 1.53 3.00 17.64
CA GLY A 39 2.98 2.80 17.72
C GLY A 39 3.52 1.79 16.70
N ILE A 40 2.74 1.48 15.65
CA ILE A 40 3.14 0.56 14.59
C ILE A 40 3.74 1.39 13.44
N PRO A 41 4.99 1.13 13.02
CA PRO A 41 5.61 1.86 11.92
C PRO A 41 4.92 1.55 10.59
N VAL A 42 4.87 2.56 9.71
CA VAL A 42 4.24 2.44 8.38
C VAL A 42 5.26 2.74 7.27
N LEU A 43 5.26 1.92 6.23
CA LEU A 43 5.96 2.16 4.97
C LEU A 43 4.93 2.42 3.87
N GLU A 44 4.81 3.69 3.49
CA GLU A 44 3.91 4.19 2.46
C GLU A 44 4.58 4.08 1.09
N ILE A 45 3.94 3.41 0.13
CA ILE A 45 4.53 3.15 -1.20
C ILE A 45 3.53 3.45 -2.31
N GLY A 46 3.92 4.30 -3.26
CA GLY A 46 3.05 4.69 -4.39
C GLY A 46 2.37 6.04 -4.20
N ILE A 47 2.73 6.76 -3.13
CA ILE A 47 2.12 8.04 -2.78
C ILE A 47 2.34 9.07 -3.88
N ARG A 48 1.25 9.73 -4.26
CA ARG A 48 1.21 10.86 -5.19
C ARG A 48 0.12 11.87 -4.88
N SER A 49 -0.78 11.56 -3.96
CA SER A 49 -1.82 12.46 -3.45
C SER A 49 -1.69 12.57 -1.93
N ILE A 50 -1.31 13.74 -1.42
CA ILE A 50 -1.15 13.97 0.02
C ILE A 50 -1.40 15.44 0.36
N SER A 51 -2.16 15.68 1.42
CA SER A 51 -2.48 17.05 1.85
C SER A 51 -1.36 17.71 2.66
N ALA A 52 -1.45 19.02 2.80
CA ALA A 52 -0.49 19.79 3.62
C ALA A 52 -0.52 19.40 5.11
N GLU A 53 -1.69 19.01 5.62
CA GLU A 53 -1.87 18.55 7.00
C GLU A 53 -1.14 17.21 7.23
N GLU A 54 -1.35 16.26 6.34
CA GLU A 54 -0.69 14.94 6.38
C GLU A 54 0.83 15.08 6.31
N MET A 55 1.31 15.95 5.42
CA MET A 55 2.72 16.29 5.34
C MET A 55 3.24 16.98 6.61
N ALA A 56 2.41 17.77 7.31
CA ALA A 56 2.80 18.38 8.59
C ALA A 56 2.89 17.34 9.71
N PHE A 57 1.98 16.36 9.74
CA PHE A 57 2.00 15.24 10.66
C PHE A 57 3.26 14.37 10.48
N LEU A 58 3.65 14.08 9.23
CA LEU A 58 4.91 13.38 8.95
C LEU A 58 6.12 14.16 9.46
N ARG A 59 6.14 15.48 9.22
CA ARG A 59 7.22 16.36 9.70
C ARG A 59 7.26 16.49 11.23
N SER A 60 6.19 16.16 11.96
CA SER A 60 6.22 16.14 13.42
C SER A 60 6.92 14.90 14.00
N GLY A 61 7.43 14.00 13.16
CA GLY A 61 8.20 12.83 13.58
C GLY A 61 7.38 11.55 13.68
N ALA A 62 6.27 11.46 12.94
CA ALA A 62 5.54 10.19 12.81
C ALA A 62 6.46 9.12 12.20
N ASP A 63 6.37 7.87 12.68
CA ASP A 63 7.24 6.77 12.23
C ASP A 63 6.75 6.17 10.89
N ALA A 64 6.58 7.04 9.89
CA ALA A 64 6.19 6.70 8.55
C ALA A 64 7.28 7.09 7.54
N SER A 65 7.41 6.33 6.47
CA SER A 65 8.29 6.68 5.35
C SER A 65 7.54 6.60 4.04
N ILE A 66 7.68 7.64 3.21
CA ILE A 66 7.04 7.73 1.91
C ILE A 66 8.00 7.34 0.79
N VAL A 67 7.54 6.43 -0.07
CA VAL A 67 8.10 6.16 -1.38
C VAL A 67 7.14 6.72 -2.43
N TRP A 68 7.58 7.77 -3.12
CA TRP A 68 6.76 8.47 -4.11
C TRP A 68 6.55 7.64 -5.38
N ALA A 69 5.32 7.67 -5.93
CA ALA A 69 4.99 7.01 -7.18
C ALA A 69 5.94 7.41 -8.32
N ARG A 70 6.22 8.72 -8.45
CA ARG A 70 7.07 9.26 -9.52
C ARG A 70 8.46 8.62 -9.56
N ASP A 71 9.04 8.32 -8.39
CA ASP A 71 10.37 7.72 -8.32
C ASP A 71 10.26 6.21 -8.58
N LEU A 72 9.18 5.59 -8.10
CA LEU A 72 8.94 4.16 -8.23
C LEU A 72 8.67 3.75 -9.69
N VAL A 73 7.78 4.46 -10.39
CA VAL A 73 7.43 4.18 -11.79
C VAL A 73 8.60 4.41 -12.75
N ASN A 74 9.50 5.33 -12.41
CA ASN A 74 10.70 5.63 -13.18
C ASN A 74 11.91 4.76 -12.77
N SER A 75 11.73 3.76 -11.88
CA SER A 75 12.81 2.91 -11.36
C SER A 75 13.96 3.68 -10.70
N GLN A 76 13.62 4.82 -10.07
CA GLN A 76 14.53 5.71 -9.35
C GLN A 76 14.31 5.66 -7.82
N ALA A 77 13.23 5.03 -7.37
CA ALA A 77 12.90 4.93 -5.95
C ALA A 77 13.96 4.12 -5.19
N ARG A 78 14.43 4.70 -4.09
CA ARG A 78 15.10 3.96 -3.02
C ARG A 78 14.08 3.64 -1.94
N ILE A 79 13.58 2.40 -1.95
CA ILE A 79 12.69 1.92 -0.89
C ILE A 79 13.54 1.65 0.37
N PRO A 80 13.18 2.19 1.54
CA PRO A 80 13.92 2.02 2.79
C PRO A 80 13.61 0.66 3.43
N TRP A 81 14.05 -0.41 2.76
CA TRP A 81 13.79 -1.79 3.15
C TRP A 81 14.25 -2.14 4.56
N GLU A 82 15.25 -1.43 5.08
CA GLU A 82 15.74 -1.54 6.45
C GLU A 82 14.69 -1.21 7.52
N ARG A 83 13.57 -0.58 7.14
CA ARG A 83 12.44 -0.29 8.03
C ARG A 83 11.49 -1.48 8.20
N LEU A 84 11.55 -2.48 7.32
CA LEU A 84 10.74 -3.69 7.46
C LEU A 84 11.28 -4.52 8.63
N THR A 85 10.35 -4.99 9.46
CA THR A 85 10.61 -5.96 10.53
C THR A 85 10.40 -7.39 10.03
N GLU A 86 10.54 -8.37 10.92
CA GLU A 86 10.34 -9.79 10.56
C GLU A 86 8.89 -10.05 10.11
N HIS A 87 7.92 -9.35 10.70
CA HIS A 87 6.50 -9.52 10.43
C HIS A 87 5.87 -8.27 9.82
N THR A 88 5.16 -8.45 8.71
CA THR A 88 4.50 -7.35 8.00
C THR A 88 3.01 -7.63 7.78
N TYR A 89 2.19 -6.62 8.04
CA TYR A 89 0.84 -6.53 7.50
C TYR A 89 0.89 -5.75 6.18
N LEU A 90 0.38 -6.34 5.10
CA LEU A 90 0.42 -5.74 3.78
C LEU A 90 -0.99 -5.32 3.35
N THR A 91 -1.27 -4.02 3.37
CA THR A 91 -2.52 -3.47 2.82
C THR A 91 -2.25 -2.85 1.46
N PHE A 92 -3.13 -3.17 0.50
CA PHE A 92 -3.00 -2.74 -0.89
C PHE A 92 -4.28 -2.02 -1.31
N ASP A 93 -4.19 -0.71 -1.49
CA ASP A 93 -5.21 0.08 -2.17
C ASP A 93 -5.09 -0.12 -3.68
N LEU A 94 -6.20 -0.47 -4.32
CA LEU A 94 -6.24 -0.68 -5.76
C LEU A 94 -5.99 0.59 -6.56
N ASP A 95 -6.19 1.77 -5.98
CA ASP A 95 -5.88 3.05 -6.62
C ASP A 95 -4.37 3.35 -6.68
N ALA A 96 -3.51 2.57 -6.01
CA ALA A 96 -2.07 2.62 -6.19
C ALA A 96 -1.64 2.28 -7.63
N LEU A 97 -2.45 1.49 -8.33
CA LEU A 97 -2.28 1.16 -9.74
C LEU A 97 -2.67 2.36 -10.62
N ASP A 98 -2.06 2.45 -11.80
CA ASP A 98 -2.46 3.48 -12.75
C ASP A 98 -3.93 3.27 -13.19
N PRO A 99 -4.75 4.33 -13.37
CA PRO A 99 -6.13 4.20 -13.82
C PRO A 99 -6.29 3.46 -15.16
N ALA A 100 -5.25 3.41 -16.00
CA ALA A 100 -5.26 2.58 -17.20
C ALA A 100 -5.36 1.08 -16.87
N GLU A 101 -4.72 0.63 -15.78
CA GLU A 101 -4.76 -0.74 -15.26
C GLU A 101 -6.02 -0.97 -14.43
N MET A 102 -6.27 -0.08 -13.46
CA MET A 102 -7.34 -0.20 -12.47
C MET A 102 -8.24 1.06 -12.45
N PRO A 103 -9.26 1.12 -13.32
CA PRO A 103 -10.19 2.26 -13.34
C PRO A 103 -11.36 2.13 -12.35
N ALA A 104 -11.51 0.98 -11.68
CA ALA A 104 -12.69 0.64 -10.87
C ALA A 104 -12.41 0.90 -9.38
N VAL A 105 -12.18 2.16 -9.03
CA VAL A 105 -11.87 2.66 -7.68
C VAL A 105 -12.61 3.98 -7.43
N GLY A 106 -12.76 4.39 -6.17
CA GLY A 106 -13.41 5.65 -5.81
C GLY A 106 -12.60 6.90 -6.19
N THR A 107 -11.28 6.83 -6.05
CA THR A 107 -10.33 7.96 -6.11
C THR A 107 -9.19 7.70 -7.10
N PRO A 108 -9.46 7.59 -8.42
CA PRO A 108 -8.42 7.27 -9.40
C PRO A 108 -7.39 8.42 -9.53
N GLU A 109 -6.12 8.13 -9.28
CA GLU A 109 -5.01 9.09 -9.39
C GLU A 109 -4.04 8.72 -10.53
N PRO A 110 -3.77 9.58 -11.53
CA PRO A 110 -2.85 9.27 -12.63
C PRO A 110 -1.40 9.03 -12.21
N GLY A 111 -0.64 8.23 -12.99
CA GLY A 111 0.80 8.02 -12.77
C GLY A 111 1.12 6.95 -11.73
N GLY A 112 0.22 5.97 -11.59
CA GLY A 112 0.35 4.84 -10.69
C GLY A 112 1.19 3.69 -11.26
N LEU A 113 1.20 2.57 -10.55
CA LEU A 113 1.97 1.39 -10.94
C LEU A 113 1.30 0.61 -12.08
N SER A 114 2.12 0.12 -13.02
CA SER A 114 1.71 -0.92 -13.97
C SER A 114 1.69 -2.30 -13.31
N TRP A 115 1.00 -3.26 -13.92
CA TRP A 115 0.88 -4.62 -13.39
C TRP A 115 2.22 -5.28 -13.04
N TYR A 116 3.21 -5.23 -13.92
CA TYR A 116 4.49 -5.90 -13.69
C TYR A 116 5.38 -5.17 -12.67
N GLN A 117 5.30 -3.84 -12.58
CA GLN A 117 5.95 -3.09 -11.51
C GLN A 117 5.40 -3.50 -10.15
N THR A 118 4.08 -3.60 -10.03
CA THR A 118 3.39 -4.10 -8.84
C THR A 118 3.85 -5.51 -8.47
N LEU A 119 3.87 -6.44 -9.42
CA LEU A 119 4.33 -7.80 -9.14
C LEU A 119 5.82 -7.88 -8.78
N ALA A 120 6.67 -6.98 -9.27
CA ALA A 120 8.08 -6.92 -8.88
C ALA A 120 8.23 -6.40 -7.45
N LEU A 121 7.54 -5.30 -7.13
CA LEU A 121 7.49 -4.73 -5.78
C LEU A 121 7.02 -5.76 -4.75
N LEU A 122 5.89 -6.43 -5.02
CA LEU A 122 5.33 -7.44 -4.12
C LEU A 122 6.29 -8.60 -3.91
N ARG A 123 6.95 -9.11 -4.96
CA ARG A 123 7.94 -10.18 -4.78
C ARG A 123 9.05 -9.73 -3.85
N GLU A 124 9.60 -8.52 -4.05
CA GLU A 124 10.67 -8.00 -3.22
C GLU A 124 10.26 -7.85 -1.74
N ILE A 125 9.04 -7.38 -1.46
CA ILE A 125 8.48 -7.35 -0.10
C ILE A 125 8.49 -8.76 0.49
N TYR A 126 7.94 -9.75 -0.21
CA TYR A 126 7.87 -11.14 0.26
C TYR A 126 9.25 -11.83 0.39
N ARG A 127 10.30 -11.33 -0.28
CA ARG A 127 11.69 -11.78 -0.06
C ARG A 127 12.26 -11.28 1.27
N ARG A 128 11.81 -10.10 1.73
CA ARG A 128 12.43 -9.36 2.83
C ARG A 128 11.78 -9.55 4.19
N THR A 129 10.49 -9.88 4.21
CA THR A 129 9.71 -10.00 5.45
C THR A 129 8.76 -11.20 5.38
N THR A 130 8.26 -11.64 6.53
CA THR A 130 7.14 -12.57 6.60
C THR A 130 5.85 -11.77 6.62
N VAL A 131 5.13 -11.77 5.49
CA VAL A 131 3.77 -11.23 5.43
C VAL A 131 2.84 -12.16 6.23
N VAL A 132 2.31 -11.64 7.34
CA VAL A 132 1.46 -12.40 8.28
C VAL A 132 -0.03 -12.20 8.00
N ALA A 133 -0.39 -11.08 7.38
CA ALA A 133 -1.74 -10.73 6.99
C ALA A 133 -1.71 -9.78 5.79
N LEU A 134 -2.80 -9.77 5.02
CA LEU A 134 -2.99 -8.85 3.91
C LEU A 134 -4.47 -8.52 3.70
N ASP A 135 -4.73 -7.37 3.10
CA ASP A 135 -5.99 -7.01 2.47
C ASP A 135 -5.75 -6.34 1.11
N VAL A 136 -6.82 -6.24 0.32
CA VAL A 136 -6.87 -5.49 -0.94
C VAL A 136 -8.20 -4.74 -0.93
N VAL A 137 -8.15 -3.42 -1.05
CA VAL A 137 -9.29 -2.52 -0.78
C VAL A 137 -9.64 -1.64 -1.97
N GLU A 138 -10.66 -0.80 -1.81
CA GLU A 138 -11.15 0.20 -2.79
C GLU A 138 -11.62 -0.31 -4.15
N LEU A 139 -11.85 -1.62 -4.31
CA LEU A 139 -12.53 -2.13 -5.50
C LEU A 139 -13.96 -1.56 -5.56
N CYS A 140 -14.22 -0.76 -6.59
CA CYS A 140 -15.53 -0.21 -6.91
C CYS A 140 -15.97 -0.71 -8.30
N PRO A 141 -16.61 -1.90 -8.39
CA PRO A 141 -16.91 -2.54 -9.67
C PRO A 141 -17.74 -1.66 -10.62
N ILE A 142 -17.34 -1.64 -11.89
CA ILE A 142 -18.06 -0.92 -12.95
C ILE A 142 -18.93 -1.94 -13.71
N PRO A 143 -20.28 -1.80 -13.72
CA PRO A 143 -21.15 -2.74 -14.42
C PRO A 143 -20.75 -2.97 -15.88
N GLY A 144 -20.58 -4.24 -16.26
CA GLY A 144 -20.17 -4.65 -17.61
C GLY A 144 -18.65 -4.65 -17.84
N GLN A 145 -17.84 -4.17 -16.90
CA GLN A 145 -16.39 -4.13 -17.01
C GLN A 145 -15.70 -5.13 -16.06
N ILE A 146 -15.53 -6.37 -16.54
CA ILE A 146 -14.99 -7.47 -15.72
C ILE A 146 -13.47 -7.40 -15.47
N ARG A 147 -12.75 -6.54 -16.22
CA ARG A 147 -11.28 -6.56 -16.24
C ARG A 147 -10.66 -6.17 -14.89
N ALA A 148 -11.27 -5.20 -14.20
CA ALA A 148 -10.78 -4.67 -12.95
C ALA A 148 -10.99 -5.67 -11.81
N ASP A 149 -12.19 -6.25 -11.73
CA ASP A 149 -12.55 -7.31 -10.78
C ASP A 149 -11.61 -8.51 -10.91
N PHE A 150 -11.34 -8.94 -12.16
CA PHE A 150 -10.39 -10.02 -12.40
C PHE A 150 -8.96 -9.65 -12.04
N LEU A 151 -8.54 -8.41 -12.29
CA LEU A 151 -7.21 -7.92 -11.88
C LEU A 151 -7.06 -7.98 -10.37
N ALA A 152 -8.03 -7.47 -9.59
CA ALA A 152 -8.02 -7.52 -8.14
C ALA A 152 -7.96 -8.97 -7.62
N ALA A 153 -8.83 -9.85 -8.15
CA ALA A 153 -8.82 -11.28 -7.79
C ALA A 153 -7.47 -11.95 -8.13
N ARG A 154 -6.88 -11.60 -9.27
CA ARG A 154 -5.57 -12.12 -9.70
C ARG A 154 -4.44 -11.59 -8.83
N LEU A 155 -4.51 -10.34 -8.38
CA LEU A 155 -3.54 -9.72 -7.47
C LEU A 155 -3.54 -10.44 -6.12
N ILE A 156 -4.72 -10.64 -5.52
CA ILE A 156 -4.89 -11.42 -4.28
C ILE A 156 -4.30 -12.82 -4.44
N TYR A 157 -4.65 -13.51 -5.54
CA TYR A 157 -4.10 -14.85 -5.81
C TYR A 157 -2.57 -14.86 -5.91
N LYS A 158 -1.97 -13.83 -6.52
CA LYS A 158 -0.51 -13.67 -6.59
C LYS A 158 0.10 -13.44 -5.20
N MET A 159 -0.47 -12.55 -4.39
CA MET A 159 0.02 -12.24 -3.04
C MET A 159 -0.02 -13.48 -2.15
N ILE A 160 -1.14 -14.22 -2.14
CA ILE A 160 -1.25 -15.51 -1.43
C ILE A 160 -0.19 -16.48 -1.96
N GLY A 161 -0.03 -16.59 -3.28
CA GLY A 161 0.96 -17.48 -3.88
C GLY A 161 2.40 -17.15 -3.48
N TYR A 162 2.74 -15.87 -3.35
CA TYR A 162 4.08 -15.43 -2.93
C TYR A 162 4.40 -15.85 -1.49
N ARG A 163 3.40 -15.94 -0.59
CA ARG A 163 3.59 -16.45 0.78
C ARG A 163 4.16 -17.87 0.83
N PHE A 164 3.82 -18.70 -0.16
CA PHE A 164 4.16 -20.12 -0.22
C PHE A 164 5.27 -20.44 -1.22
N CYS A 165 5.81 -19.43 -1.91
CA CYS A 165 6.85 -19.64 -2.91
C CYS A 165 8.24 -19.72 -2.26
N ALA A 166 8.79 -20.93 -2.12
CA ALA A 166 10.12 -21.15 -1.54
C ALA A 166 11.25 -20.42 -2.29
N GLN A 167 11.10 -20.24 -3.61
CA GLN A 167 12.09 -19.55 -4.46
C GLN A 167 12.22 -18.06 -4.15
N LEU A 168 11.24 -17.43 -3.48
CA LEU A 168 11.37 -16.04 -3.08
C LEU A 168 12.31 -15.89 -1.87
N ARG A 169 12.45 -16.92 -1.03
CA ARG A 169 13.30 -16.85 0.18
C ARG A 169 14.74 -17.35 -0.04
N ALA A 170 15.01 -17.98 -1.19
CA ALA A 170 16.35 -18.37 -1.63
C ALA A 170 17.06 -17.22 -2.35
#